data_AF-A0A2V6Z665-F1
#
_entry.id   AF-A0A2V6Z665-F1
#
_cell.length_a   1.000
_cell.length_b   1.000
_cell.length_c   1.000
_cell.angle_alpha   90.00
_cell.angle_beta   90.00
_cell.angle_gamma   90.00
#
_symmetry.space_group_name_H-M   'P 1'
#
loop_
_entity.id
_entity.type
_entity.pdbx_description
1 polymer ?
#
loop_
_entity_poly.entity_id
_entity_poly.type
_entity_poly.pdbx_seq_one_letter_code
_entity_poly.pdbx_strand_id
1 'polypeptide(L)' 'MDITRDVMRQKAEGKSLAEIRAAIDATYLKFGPPTPTPRPN' A
#
# COMPACT_ATOMS: atom_id res chain seq x y z
N MET A 1 1.06 -1.26 13.66
CA MET A 1 1.48 -1.09 12.25
C MET A 1 0.36 -1.68 11.41
N ASP A 2 -0.33 -0.87 10.62
CA ASP A 2 -1.56 -1.28 9.90
C ASP A 2 -1.54 -0.67 8.51
N ILE A 3 -1.50 -1.54 7.49
CA ILE A 3 -1.42 -1.17 6.08
C ILE A 3 -2.59 -0.27 5.66
N THR A 4 -3.77 -0.46 6.26
CA THR A 4 -4.97 0.31 5.96
C THR A 4 -4.81 1.74 6.44
N ARG A 5 -4.35 1.90 7.69
CA ARG A 5 -4.12 3.23 8.28
C ARG A 5 -3.04 4.00 7.52
N ASP A 6 -1.98 3.32 7.09
CA ASP A 6 -0.92 3.93 6.29
C ASP A 6 -1.38 4.39 4.90
N VAL A 7 -2.22 3.60 4.23
CA VAL A 7 -2.82 4.00 2.95
C VAL A 7 -3.71 5.23 3.14
N MET A 8 -4.57 5.24 4.18
CA MET A 8 -5.48 6.36 4.44
C MET A 8 -4.73 7.64 4.79
N ARG A 9 -3.66 7.56 5.60
CA ARG A 9 -2.77 8.70 5.90
C ARG A 9 -2.15 9.26 4.62
N GLN A 10 -1.58 8.41 3.76
CA GLN A 10 -0.91 8.86 2.55
C GLN A 10 -1.88 9.44 1.50
N LYS A 11 -3.12 8.95 1.45
CA LYS A 11 -4.18 9.59 0.67
C LYS A 11 -4.51 10.99 1.20
N ALA A 12 -4.60 11.15 2.52
CA ALA A 12 -4.84 12.46 3.14
C ALA A 12 -3.68 13.45 2.91
N GLU A 13 -2.45 12.94 2.74
CA GLU A 13 -1.26 13.71 2.35
C GLU A 13 -1.25 14.09 0.86
N GLY A 14 -2.23 13.65 0.07
CA GLY A 14 -2.34 13.94 -1.36
C GLY A 14 -1.43 13.10 -2.26
N LYS A 15 -0.85 12.01 -1.74
CA LYS A 15 -0.01 11.13 -2.55
C LYS A 15 -0.82 10.39 -3.61
N SER A 16 -0.21 10.17 -4.76
CA SER A 16 -0.76 9.34 -5.82
C SER A 16 -0.82 7.87 -5.41
N LEU A 17 -1.69 7.09 -6.07
CA LEU A 17 -1.79 5.64 -5.83
C LEU A 17 -0.46 4.90 -6.09
N ALA A 18 0.34 5.39 -7.04
CA ALA A 18 1.64 4.82 -7.34
C ALA A 18 2.64 5.03 -6.19
N GLU A 19 2.69 6.24 -5.62
CA GLU A 19 3.55 6.55 -4.46
C GLU A 19 3.13 5.76 -3.22
N ILE A 20 1.81 5.65 -2.98
CA ILE A 20 1.28 4.83 -1.90
C ILE A 20 1.74 3.38 -2.08
N ARG A 21 1.63 2.84 -3.30
CA ARG A 21 2.05 1.46 -3.58
C ARG A 21 3.53 1.26 -3.32
N ALA A 22 4.39 2.16 -3.80
CA ALA A 22 5.83 2.10 -3.56
C ALA A 22 6.18 2.15 -2.06
N ALA A 23 5.52 3.03 -1.29
CA ALA A 23 5.72 3.13 0.15
C ALA A 23 5.28 1.87 0.90
N ILE A 24 4.14 1.30 0.52
CA ILE A 24 3.64 0.05 1.08
C ILE A 24 4.59 -1.10 0.75
N ASP A 25 5.02 -1.22 -0.51
CA ASP A 25 5.93 -2.29 -0.93
C ASP A 25 7.25 -2.20 -0.17
N ALA A 26 7.87 -1.01 -0.06
CA ALA A 26 9.10 -0.81 0.71
C ALA A 26 8.95 -1.16 2.20
N THR A 27 7.77 -0.91 2.77
CA THR A 27 7.53 -1.08 4.21
C THR A 27 7.14 -2.51 4.57
N TYR A 28 6.38 -3.19 3.70
CA TYR A 28 5.70 -4.44 4.01
C TYR A 28 6.26 -5.66 3.27
N LEU A 29 7.11 -5.54 2.23
CA LEU A 29 7.72 -6.70 1.55
C LEU A 29 8.50 -7.61 2.51
N LYS A 30 9.05 -7.03 3.58
CA LYS A 30 9.79 -7.78 4.62
C LYS A 30 8.93 -8.84 5.32
N PHE A 31 7.61 -8.75 5.22
CA PHE A 31 6.68 -9.73 5.78
C PHE A 31 6.26 -10.82 4.79
N GLY A 32 6.73 -10.76 3.54
CA GLY A 32 6.41 -11.70 2.47
C GLY A 32 5.85 -11.00 1.23
N PRO A 33 5.76 -11.75 0.11
CA PRO A 33 5.20 -11.21 -1.12
C PRO A 33 3.72 -10.84 -0.94
N PRO A 34 3.21 -9.83 -1.65
CA PRO A 34 1.79 -9.49 -1.63
C PRO A 34 0.94 -10.69 -2.05
N THR A 35 -0.15 -10.95 -1.34
CA THR A 35 -1.16 -11.91 -1.81
C THR A 35 -1.70 -11.43 -3.16
N PRO A 36 -1.58 -12.25 -4.23
CA PRO A 36 -2.15 -11.91 -5.53
C PRO A 36 -3.66 -11.78 -5.37
N THR A 37 -4.15 -10.54 -5.30
CA THR A 37 -5.57 -10.25 -5.15
C THR A 37 -6.12 -10.01 -6.56
N PRO A 38 -7.02 -10.87 -7.08
CA PRO A 38 -7.64 -10.65 -8.38
C PRO A 38 -8.32 -9.28 -8.41
N ARG A 39 -8.07 -8.49 -9.46
CA ARG A 39 -8.79 -7.22 -9.65
C ARG A 39 -10.16 -7.52 -10.28
N PRO A 40 -11.26 -6.94 -9.78
CA PRO A 40 -12.54 -6.98 -10.48
C PRO A 40 -12.38 -6.34 -11.87
N ASN A 41 -12.97 -6.98 -12.89
CA ASN A 41 -13.04 -6.45 -14.26
C ASN A 41 -13.98 -5.26 -14.36
#